data_AF-A0A8J2ZIW6-F1
#
_entry.id   AF-A0A8J2ZIW6-F1
#
_cell.length_a   1.000
_cell.length_b   1.000
_cell.length_c   1.000
_cell.angle_alpha   90.00
_cell.angle_beta   90.00
_cell.angle_gamma   90.00
#
_symmetry.space_group_name_H-M   'P 1'
#
loop_
_entity.id
_entity.type
_entity.pdbx_description
1 polymer ?
#
loop_
_entity_poly.entity_id
_entity_poly.type
_entity_poly.pdbx_seq_one_letter_code
_entity_poly.pdbx_strand_id
1 'polypeptide(L)'
;MAFDFILMLTENDRTIPDARARIDEALEGGVRHIGFKDVGLPLPELRGLADAIRAAGGRSYLEVVSLDEESELASARAAVSLDVDCLLGGTRADVVTQVTRDHPLRYYPFCGEITGHPSVLQGPESAVADSARRLCDLEHVHGLDLLAYRFAGDVPSLMRAVCGAVDKPVIMAGSIDGEARILSVAEAGGAGFTVGTAALAGEFPADTPGFAGQVRSILAMTGRARRSSTAPRRIALAAHDTRKSHLRAWVMRHAAALEGHRLICTGGTGRMISEAAPELTVRRLQRGSRGGDQQMGAMIATGELDAVIFFADPTVPHGGEADLQALTRLSVLHDTPLALGPSEADMVATALLSV
;
A
#
# COMPACT_ATOMS: atom_id res chain seq x y z
N MET A 1 3.67 1.59 1.00
CA MET A 1 3.19 0.43 0.24
C MET A 1 4.21 0.04 -0.81
N ALA A 2 5.07 -0.89 -0.44
CA ALA A 2 6.10 -1.40 -1.31
C ALA A 2 5.62 -2.73 -1.92
N PHE A 3 4.72 -2.71 -2.91
CA PHE A 3 4.22 -3.93 -3.58
C PHE A 3 3.74 -5.02 -2.58
N ASP A 4 2.53 -4.84 -2.07
CA ASP A 4 2.00 -5.65 -0.96
C ASP A 4 1.04 -6.75 -1.44
N PHE A 5 1.14 -7.94 -0.83
CA PHE A 5 0.18 -9.02 -1.00
C PHE A 5 -0.93 -8.87 0.04
N ILE A 6 -2.17 -8.70 -0.43
CA ILE A 6 -3.38 -8.60 0.38
C ILE A 6 -4.13 -9.94 0.29
N LEU A 7 -4.14 -10.70 1.38
CA LEU A 7 -4.89 -11.95 1.47
C LEU A 7 -6.37 -11.63 1.72
N MET A 8 -7.25 -12.05 0.82
CA MET A 8 -8.69 -11.94 1.01
C MET A 8 -9.24 -13.25 1.58
N LEU A 9 -9.83 -13.21 2.79
CA LEU A 9 -10.51 -14.36 3.42
C LEU A 9 -11.90 -14.56 2.78
N THR A 10 -11.92 -14.68 1.47
CA THR A 10 -13.14 -14.64 0.65
C THR A 10 -13.09 -15.69 -0.45
N GLU A 11 -14.24 -16.31 -0.71
CA GLU A 11 -14.46 -17.23 -1.82
C GLU A 11 -15.77 -16.85 -2.52
N ASN A 12 -15.80 -16.88 -3.86
CA ASN A 12 -16.99 -16.56 -4.67
C ASN A 12 -17.64 -15.22 -4.27
N ASP A 13 -16.81 -14.19 -4.09
CA ASP A 13 -17.23 -12.84 -3.69
C ASP A 13 -17.93 -12.75 -2.33
N ARG A 14 -17.65 -13.67 -1.40
CA ARG A 14 -18.17 -13.66 -0.04
C ARG A 14 -17.08 -14.00 0.98
N THR A 15 -17.12 -13.39 2.15
CA THR A 15 -16.29 -13.79 3.29
C THR A 15 -16.63 -15.21 3.69
N ILE A 16 -15.59 -16.04 3.88
CA ILE A 16 -15.76 -17.47 4.18
C ILE A 16 -16.32 -17.66 5.60
N PRO A 17 -17.18 -18.67 5.85
CA PRO A 17 -17.77 -18.90 7.16
C PRO A 17 -16.76 -19.16 8.29
N ASP A 18 -15.59 -19.70 7.96
CA ASP A 18 -14.52 -20.03 8.90
C ASP A 18 -13.38 -19.01 8.91
N ALA A 19 -13.61 -17.78 8.43
CA ALA A 19 -12.60 -16.73 8.32
C ALA A 19 -11.88 -16.48 9.65
N ARG A 20 -12.60 -16.54 10.79
CA ARG A 20 -12.01 -16.33 12.11
C ARG A 20 -10.95 -17.36 12.47
N ALA A 21 -11.15 -18.62 12.08
CA ALA A 21 -10.19 -19.70 12.30
C ALA A 21 -9.00 -19.57 11.35
N ARG A 22 -9.23 -19.12 10.11
CA ARG A 22 -8.19 -18.92 9.10
C ARG A 22 -7.23 -17.77 9.38
N ILE A 23 -7.61 -16.81 10.23
CA ILE A 23 -6.73 -15.70 10.63
C ILE A 23 -5.45 -16.23 11.27
N ASP A 24 -5.54 -17.18 12.20
CA ASP A 24 -4.36 -17.65 12.93
C ASP A 24 -3.38 -18.37 11.99
N GLU A 25 -3.89 -19.19 11.07
CA GLU A 25 -3.09 -19.85 10.03
C GLU A 25 -2.46 -18.82 9.06
N ALA A 26 -3.21 -17.78 8.68
CA ALA A 26 -2.70 -16.72 7.82
C ALA A 26 -1.55 -15.95 8.48
N LEU A 27 -1.72 -15.59 9.76
CA LEU A 27 -0.71 -14.90 10.56
C LEU A 27 0.54 -15.78 10.77
N GLU A 28 0.36 -17.09 10.98
CA GLU A 28 1.48 -18.06 11.01
C GLU A 28 2.21 -18.14 9.66
N GLY A 29 1.47 -17.94 8.56
CA GLY A 29 2.02 -17.77 7.22
C GLY A 29 2.84 -16.48 7.06
N GLY A 30 2.65 -15.50 7.95
CA GLY A 30 3.40 -14.24 7.98
C GLY A 30 2.74 -13.09 7.21
N VAL A 31 1.49 -13.26 6.74
CA VAL A 31 0.78 -12.16 6.06
C VAL A 31 0.39 -11.08 7.05
N ARG A 32 0.48 -9.83 6.60
CA ARG A 32 0.13 -8.64 7.41
C ARG A 32 -1.02 -7.84 6.83
N HIS A 33 -1.35 -8.04 5.56
CA HIS A 33 -2.46 -7.38 4.89
C HIS A 33 -3.56 -8.40 4.66
N ILE A 34 -4.65 -8.27 5.40
CA ILE A 34 -5.75 -9.25 5.40
C ILE A 34 -7.05 -8.51 5.16
N GLY A 35 -7.80 -8.98 4.18
CA GLY A 35 -9.09 -8.43 3.81
C GLY A 35 -10.21 -9.44 3.86
N PHE A 36 -11.42 -8.91 3.83
CA PHE A 36 -12.67 -9.64 3.77
C PHE A 36 -13.71 -8.77 3.05
N LYS A 37 -14.88 -9.33 2.76
CA LYS A 37 -16.02 -8.62 2.18
C LYS A 37 -17.08 -8.37 3.24
N ASP A 38 -17.93 -7.39 2.99
CA ASP A 38 -19.11 -7.08 3.82
C ASP A 38 -20.20 -8.16 3.71
N VAL A 39 -20.18 -8.96 2.64
CA VAL A 39 -21.06 -10.10 2.43
C VAL A 39 -20.43 -11.40 2.94
N GLY A 40 -21.23 -12.26 3.58
CA GLY A 40 -20.85 -13.62 3.94
C GLY A 40 -20.96 -13.90 5.43
N LEU A 41 -20.60 -12.94 6.28
CA LEU A 41 -20.70 -13.02 7.73
C LEU A 41 -21.51 -11.85 8.32
N PRO A 42 -22.14 -12.02 9.49
CA PRO A 42 -22.76 -10.93 10.24
C PRO A 42 -21.73 -9.85 10.65
N LEU A 43 -22.18 -8.59 10.75
CA LEU A 43 -21.32 -7.46 11.14
C LEU A 43 -20.53 -7.66 12.45
N PRO A 44 -21.07 -8.28 13.52
CA PRO A 44 -20.30 -8.56 14.73
C PRO A 44 -19.12 -9.51 14.50
N GLU A 45 -19.27 -10.49 13.61
CA GLU A 45 -18.20 -11.43 13.27
C GLU A 45 -17.13 -10.75 12.43
N LEU A 46 -17.53 -9.92 11.46
CA LEU A 46 -16.61 -9.08 10.69
C LEU A 46 -15.81 -8.13 11.59
N ARG A 47 -16.44 -7.58 12.64
CA ARG A 47 -15.75 -6.77 13.65
C ARG A 47 -14.69 -7.57 14.38
N GLY A 48 -15.01 -8.80 14.78
CA GLY A 48 -14.06 -9.74 15.37
C GLY A 48 -12.87 -10.05 14.45
N LEU A 49 -13.07 -10.09 13.12
CA LEU A 49 -11.97 -10.25 12.16
C LEU A 49 -11.08 -9.01 12.13
N ALA A 50 -11.65 -7.81 11.99
CA ALA A 50 -10.91 -6.55 11.98
C ALA A 50 -10.07 -6.37 13.25
N ASP A 51 -10.68 -6.63 14.41
CA ASP A 51 -10.00 -6.55 15.71
C ASP A 51 -8.84 -7.54 15.83
N ALA A 52 -9.01 -8.78 15.35
CA ALA A 52 -7.97 -9.79 15.38
C ALA A 52 -6.78 -9.45 14.46
N ILE A 53 -7.05 -8.94 13.26
CA ILE A 53 -6.01 -8.48 12.32
C ILE A 53 -5.20 -7.35 12.95
N ARG A 54 -5.88 -6.35 13.51
CA ARG A 54 -5.24 -5.20 14.16
C ARG A 54 -4.46 -5.60 15.42
N ALA A 55 -4.99 -6.49 16.25
CA ALA A 55 -4.30 -6.98 17.45
C ALA A 55 -2.99 -7.72 17.11
N ALA A 56 -2.92 -8.33 15.93
CA ALA A 56 -1.71 -8.95 15.40
C ALA A 56 -0.74 -7.95 14.73
N GLY A 57 -1.05 -6.65 14.71
CA GLY A 57 -0.27 -5.63 14.01
C GLY A 57 -0.46 -5.64 12.49
N GLY A 58 -1.49 -6.31 12.00
CA GLY A 58 -1.85 -6.33 10.58
C GLY A 58 -2.72 -5.15 10.17
N ARG A 59 -2.84 -4.98 8.85
CA ARG A 59 -3.72 -4.03 8.18
C ARG A 59 -4.96 -4.74 7.65
N SER A 60 -6.12 -4.22 8.01
CA SER A 60 -7.44 -4.74 7.64
C SER A 60 -7.99 -4.06 6.39
N TYR A 61 -8.64 -4.86 5.54
CA TYR A 61 -9.26 -4.41 4.30
C TYR A 61 -10.72 -4.88 4.25
N LEU A 62 -11.63 -3.99 3.88
CA LEU A 62 -12.99 -4.35 3.46
C LEU A 62 -13.12 -4.12 1.97
N GLU A 63 -13.54 -5.12 1.21
CA GLU A 63 -13.85 -4.98 -0.22
C GLU A 63 -15.36 -4.94 -0.45
N VAL A 64 -15.81 -3.98 -1.26
CA VAL A 64 -17.21 -3.77 -1.65
C VAL A 64 -17.43 -4.32 -3.05
N VAL A 65 -18.38 -5.24 -3.19
CA VAL A 65 -18.79 -5.82 -4.49
C VAL A 65 -20.17 -5.35 -4.97
N SER A 66 -20.86 -4.54 -4.16
CA SER A 66 -22.21 -4.04 -4.44
C SER A 66 -22.23 -3.05 -5.60
N LEU A 67 -23.24 -3.17 -6.48
CA LEU A 67 -23.41 -2.30 -7.67
C LEU A 67 -24.56 -1.29 -7.53
N ASP A 68 -25.43 -1.42 -6.54
CA ASP A 68 -26.47 -0.43 -6.21
C ASP A 68 -26.03 0.51 -5.06
N GLU A 69 -26.60 1.72 -5.06
CA GLU A 69 -26.08 2.84 -4.27
C GLU A 69 -26.34 2.64 -2.79
N GLU A 70 -27.51 2.12 -2.46
CA GLU A 70 -27.90 1.85 -1.08
C GLU A 70 -26.95 0.82 -0.44
N SER A 71 -26.67 -0.27 -1.15
CA SER A 71 -25.76 -1.31 -0.68
C SER A 71 -24.32 -0.81 -0.57
N GLU A 72 -23.79 -0.09 -1.56
CA GLU A 72 -22.43 0.47 -1.50
C GLU A 72 -22.27 1.45 -0.33
N LEU A 73 -23.28 2.29 -0.07
CA LEU A 73 -23.27 3.18 1.09
C LEU A 73 -23.37 2.41 2.42
N ALA A 74 -24.11 1.30 2.46
CA ALA A 74 -24.16 0.43 3.62
C ALA A 74 -22.79 -0.20 3.89
N SER A 75 -22.10 -0.66 2.85
CA SER A 75 -20.74 -1.21 2.96
C SER A 75 -19.73 -0.14 3.41
N ALA A 76 -19.82 1.09 2.90
CA ALA A 76 -18.98 2.19 3.35
C ALA A 76 -19.20 2.52 4.84
N ARG A 77 -20.46 2.56 5.30
CA ARG A 77 -20.79 2.72 6.73
C ARG A 77 -20.30 1.53 7.57
N ALA A 78 -20.37 0.32 7.03
CA ALA A 78 -19.80 -0.86 7.68
C ALA A 78 -18.29 -0.72 7.84
N ALA A 79 -17.57 -0.30 6.80
CA ALA A 79 -16.12 -0.05 6.86
C ALA A 79 -15.74 0.90 8.00
N VAL A 80 -16.43 2.05 8.09
CA VAL A 80 -16.25 3.03 9.17
C VAL A 80 -16.59 2.42 10.54
N SER A 81 -17.70 1.69 10.65
CA SER A 81 -18.13 1.05 11.90
C SER A 81 -17.21 -0.08 12.37
N LEU A 82 -16.58 -0.78 11.44
CA LEU A 82 -15.62 -1.85 11.68
C LEU A 82 -14.21 -1.29 11.98
N ASP A 83 -13.99 0.01 11.76
CA ASP A 83 -12.71 0.68 11.91
C ASP A 83 -11.60 -0.04 11.11
N VAL A 84 -11.92 -0.39 9.85
CA VAL A 84 -10.94 -0.99 8.93
C VAL A 84 -9.97 0.06 8.41
N ASP A 85 -8.75 -0.37 8.10
CA ASP A 85 -7.72 0.53 7.60
C ASP A 85 -7.94 0.94 6.14
N CYS A 86 -8.52 0.03 5.34
CA CYS A 86 -8.69 0.21 3.90
C CYS A 86 -10.08 -0.25 3.44
N LEU A 87 -10.69 0.54 2.57
CA LEU A 87 -11.89 0.21 1.82
C LEU A 87 -11.55 0.08 0.34
N LEU A 88 -11.75 -1.10 -0.23
CA LEU A 88 -11.52 -1.41 -1.63
C LEU A 88 -12.86 -1.53 -2.38
N GLY A 89 -12.85 -1.14 -3.64
CA GLY A 89 -14.00 -1.27 -4.54
C GLY A 89 -15.07 -0.19 -4.38
N GLY A 90 -16.24 -0.46 -4.94
CA GLY A 90 -17.30 0.53 -5.14
C GLY A 90 -17.08 1.38 -6.41
N THR A 91 -18.18 1.86 -6.99
CA THR A 91 -18.21 2.59 -8.26
C THR A 91 -18.68 4.04 -8.11
N ARG A 92 -19.11 4.46 -6.91
CA ARG A 92 -19.65 5.80 -6.61
C ARG A 92 -18.79 6.53 -5.60
N ALA A 93 -17.55 6.83 -5.99
CA ALA A 93 -16.57 7.46 -5.11
C ALA A 93 -17.06 8.78 -4.50
N ASP A 94 -17.80 9.61 -5.24
CA ASP A 94 -18.32 10.89 -4.73
C ASP A 94 -19.26 10.72 -3.54
N VAL A 95 -20.04 9.63 -3.50
CA VAL A 95 -20.99 9.37 -2.40
C VAL A 95 -20.29 8.63 -1.26
N VAL A 96 -19.42 7.66 -1.58
CA VAL A 96 -18.65 6.92 -0.58
C VAL A 96 -17.72 7.86 0.21
N THR A 97 -17.05 8.80 -0.47
CA THR A 97 -16.17 9.77 0.20
C THR A 97 -16.91 10.66 1.19
N GLN A 98 -18.20 10.96 0.99
CA GLN A 98 -18.99 11.70 1.99
C GLN A 98 -19.18 10.91 3.29
N VAL A 99 -19.21 9.58 3.21
CA VAL A 99 -19.31 8.70 4.39
C VAL A 99 -17.94 8.52 5.06
N THR A 100 -16.87 8.42 4.27
CA THR A 100 -15.54 8.04 4.77
C THR A 100 -14.64 9.22 5.13
N ARG A 101 -14.93 10.45 4.67
CA ARG A 101 -14.05 11.63 4.81
C ARG A 101 -13.64 11.99 6.25
N ASP A 102 -14.49 11.68 7.22
CA ASP A 102 -14.27 12.00 8.63
C ASP A 102 -13.63 10.83 9.41
N HIS A 103 -13.27 9.75 8.70
CA HIS A 103 -12.60 8.56 9.22
C HIS A 103 -11.17 8.43 8.66
N PRO A 104 -10.18 7.93 9.42
CA PRO A 104 -8.81 7.73 8.92
C PRO A 104 -8.65 6.62 7.87
N LEU A 105 -9.73 5.96 7.43
CA LEU A 105 -9.63 4.84 6.51
C LEU A 105 -9.20 5.31 5.13
N ARG A 106 -8.53 4.43 4.40
CA ARG A 106 -8.07 4.71 3.03
C ARG A 106 -8.99 4.08 2.02
N TYR A 107 -9.50 4.89 1.10
CA TYR A 107 -10.46 4.45 0.10
C TYR A 107 -9.84 4.27 -1.30
N TYR A 108 -10.15 3.14 -1.93
CA TYR A 108 -9.66 2.69 -3.24
C TYR A 108 -10.84 2.25 -4.11
N PRO A 109 -11.55 3.19 -4.77
CA PRO A 109 -12.65 2.85 -5.67
C PRO A 109 -12.19 2.03 -6.87
N PHE A 110 -13.14 1.31 -7.48
CA PHE A 110 -12.92 0.73 -8.80
C PHE A 110 -12.79 1.83 -9.86
N CYS A 111 -11.80 1.71 -10.75
CA CYS A 111 -11.72 2.54 -11.95
C CYS A 111 -12.26 1.82 -13.19
N GLY A 112 -12.84 2.60 -14.10
CA GLY A 112 -13.53 2.10 -15.30
C GLY A 112 -15.01 1.77 -15.07
N GLU A 113 -15.63 1.16 -16.08
CA GLU A 113 -17.04 0.77 -16.03
C GLU A 113 -17.16 -0.67 -15.54
N ILE A 114 -17.79 -0.86 -14.38
CA ILE A 114 -17.97 -2.18 -13.76
C ILE A 114 -19.41 -2.65 -13.91
N THR A 115 -19.58 -3.88 -14.39
CA THR A 115 -20.90 -4.48 -14.64
C THR A 115 -20.97 -5.92 -14.15
N GLY A 116 -22.19 -6.38 -13.83
CA GLY A 116 -22.46 -7.78 -13.50
C GLY A 116 -21.90 -8.26 -12.16
N HIS A 117 -22.24 -9.50 -11.81
CA HIS A 117 -21.70 -10.21 -10.66
C HIS A 117 -21.48 -11.68 -11.07
N PRO A 118 -20.23 -12.17 -11.17
CA PRO A 118 -18.98 -11.50 -10.80
C PRO A 118 -18.70 -10.26 -11.66
N SER A 119 -18.02 -9.27 -11.05
CA SER A 119 -17.75 -7.98 -11.67
C SER A 119 -16.87 -8.11 -12.92
N VAL A 120 -17.25 -7.40 -13.99
CA VAL A 120 -16.53 -7.31 -15.26
C VAL A 120 -16.14 -5.86 -15.51
N LEU A 121 -14.87 -5.63 -15.86
CA LEU A 121 -14.36 -4.31 -16.26
C LEU A 121 -14.52 -4.13 -17.77
N GLN A 122 -15.31 -3.14 -18.16
CA GLN A 122 -15.66 -2.84 -19.55
C GLN A 122 -14.97 -1.57 -20.08
N GLY A 123 -15.10 -1.37 -21.40
CA GLY A 123 -14.63 -0.19 -22.11
C GLY A 123 -13.19 -0.31 -22.62
N PRO A 124 -12.72 0.62 -23.47
CA PRO A 124 -11.34 0.63 -23.92
C PRO A 124 -10.38 1.03 -22.79
N GLU A 125 -9.11 0.60 -22.89
CA GLU A 125 -8.03 0.95 -21.94
C GLU A 125 -7.96 2.45 -21.64
N SER A 126 -8.10 3.29 -22.66
CA SER A 126 -8.09 4.75 -22.52
C SER A 126 -9.21 5.28 -21.62
N ALA A 127 -10.41 4.70 -21.70
CA ALA A 127 -11.53 5.11 -20.85
C ALA A 127 -11.31 4.72 -19.39
N VAL A 128 -10.69 3.57 -19.14
CA VAL A 128 -10.31 3.13 -17.78
C VAL A 128 -9.24 4.07 -17.21
N ALA A 129 -8.21 4.41 -18.00
CA ALA A 129 -7.18 5.37 -17.60
C ALA A 129 -7.76 6.78 -17.33
N ASP A 130 -8.73 7.24 -18.12
CA ASP A 130 -9.41 8.51 -17.88
C ASP A 130 -10.27 8.49 -16.60
N SER A 131 -10.94 7.37 -16.33
CA SER A 131 -11.65 7.16 -15.07
C SER A 131 -10.69 7.18 -13.88
N ALA A 132 -9.54 6.52 -14.00
CA ALA A 132 -8.50 6.50 -12.98
C ALA A 132 -8.01 7.92 -12.64
N ARG A 133 -7.76 8.77 -13.64
CA ARG A 133 -7.39 10.19 -13.42
C ARG A 133 -8.45 10.94 -12.64
N ARG A 134 -9.71 10.89 -13.09
CA ARG A 134 -10.82 11.58 -12.43
C ARG A 134 -10.99 11.16 -10.97
N LEU A 135 -10.93 9.86 -10.68
CA LEU A 135 -11.04 9.34 -9.31
C LEU A 135 -9.85 9.78 -8.45
N CYS A 136 -8.64 9.79 -9.01
CA CYS A 136 -7.46 10.25 -8.30
C CYS A 136 -7.45 11.76 -8.03
N ASP A 137 -8.23 12.57 -8.73
CA ASP A 137 -8.40 14.00 -8.43
C ASP A 137 -9.32 14.26 -7.23
N LEU A 138 -10.14 13.29 -6.82
CA LEU A 138 -11.03 13.43 -5.68
C LEU A 138 -10.24 13.46 -4.35
N GLU A 139 -10.66 14.37 -3.46
CA GLU A 139 -10.25 14.33 -2.06
C GLU A 139 -10.78 13.04 -1.41
N HIS A 140 -10.06 12.53 -0.40
CA HIS A 140 -10.40 11.30 0.33
C HIS A 140 -10.39 9.99 -0.50
N VAL A 141 -10.08 10.04 -1.80
CA VAL A 141 -9.62 8.86 -2.57
C VAL A 141 -8.11 8.73 -2.37
N HIS A 142 -7.64 7.56 -1.93
CA HIS A 142 -6.24 7.33 -1.52
C HIS A 142 -5.45 6.45 -2.49
N GLY A 143 -6.13 5.88 -3.47
CA GLY A 143 -5.62 4.97 -4.49
C GLY A 143 -6.76 4.44 -5.34
N LEU A 144 -6.49 3.42 -6.12
CA LEU A 144 -7.48 2.75 -6.97
C LEU A 144 -7.43 1.25 -6.73
N ASP A 145 -8.57 0.61 -6.93
CA ASP A 145 -8.69 -0.83 -7.06
C ASP A 145 -8.98 -1.16 -8.53
N LEU A 146 -8.08 -1.90 -9.19
CA LEU A 146 -8.21 -2.24 -10.60
C LEU A 146 -8.53 -3.73 -10.75
N LEU A 147 -9.73 -4.04 -11.26
CA LEU A 147 -10.17 -5.40 -11.59
C LEU A 147 -9.50 -5.93 -12.88
N ALA A 148 -8.17 -5.98 -12.88
CA ALA A 148 -7.32 -6.15 -14.05
C ALA A 148 -7.65 -7.42 -14.85
N TYR A 149 -7.73 -8.60 -14.22
CA TYR A 149 -8.07 -9.84 -14.95
C TYR A 149 -9.59 -10.09 -15.07
N ARG A 150 -10.42 -9.09 -14.75
CA ARG A 150 -11.83 -9.04 -15.15
C ARG A 150 -12.05 -8.20 -16.41
N PHE A 151 -10.97 -7.69 -17.01
CA PHE A 151 -10.98 -6.97 -18.28
C PHE A 151 -10.87 -7.93 -19.47
N ALA A 152 -11.70 -7.72 -20.49
CA ALA A 152 -11.61 -8.45 -21.75
C ALA A 152 -10.64 -7.73 -22.71
N GLY A 153 -9.33 -7.98 -22.56
CA GLY A 153 -8.30 -7.40 -23.42
C GLY A 153 -6.86 -7.69 -22.98
N ASP A 154 -5.93 -6.84 -23.40
CA ASP A 154 -4.52 -6.92 -22.98
C ASP A 154 -4.36 -6.38 -21.55
N VAL A 155 -4.37 -7.30 -20.57
CA VAL A 155 -4.30 -6.96 -19.14
C VAL A 155 -2.96 -6.27 -18.77
N PRO A 156 -1.78 -6.76 -19.19
CA PRO A 156 -0.53 -6.04 -18.96
C PRO A 156 -0.50 -4.62 -19.52
N SER A 157 -1.07 -4.39 -20.71
CA SER A 157 -1.20 -3.03 -21.27
C SER A 157 -2.10 -2.15 -20.41
N LEU A 158 -3.27 -2.67 -20.02
CA LEU A 158 -4.20 -1.95 -19.16
C LEU A 158 -3.57 -1.53 -17.83
N MET A 159 -2.91 -2.45 -17.14
CA MET A 159 -2.27 -2.16 -15.85
C MET A 159 -1.23 -1.05 -15.99
N ARG A 160 -0.37 -1.10 -17.02
CA ARG A 160 0.64 -0.07 -17.29
C ARG A 160 0.00 1.29 -17.58
N ALA A 161 -1.06 1.30 -18.38
CA ALA A 161 -1.76 2.53 -18.74
C ALA A 161 -2.41 3.20 -17.53
N VAL A 162 -3.06 2.43 -16.65
CA VAL A 162 -3.69 2.95 -15.43
C VAL A 162 -2.63 3.41 -14.43
N CYS A 163 -1.62 2.59 -14.12
CA CYS A 163 -0.55 2.96 -13.19
C CYS A 163 0.25 4.18 -13.68
N GLY A 164 0.54 4.28 -14.98
CA GLY A 164 1.24 5.42 -15.56
C GLY A 164 0.39 6.69 -15.66
N ALA A 165 -0.93 6.60 -15.53
CA ALA A 165 -1.84 7.73 -15.61
C ALA A 165 -2.02 8.48 -14.29
N VAL A 166 -1.62 7.91 -13.14
CA VAL A 166 -1.94 8.43 -11.81
C VAL A 166 -0.75 8.36 -10.85
N ASP A 167 -0.76 9.26 -9.86
CA ASP A 167 0.27 9.34 -8.80
C ASP A 167 -0.08 8.56 -7.53
N LYS A 168 -1.35 8.15 -7.41
CA LYS A 168 -1.87 7.40 -6.26
C LYS A 168 -1.69 5.88 -6.51
N PRO A 169 -1.50 5.08 -5.45
CA PRO A 169 -1.29 3.64 -5.57
C PRO A 169 -2.47 2.94 -6.25
N VAL A 170 -2.17 1.96 -7.09
CA VAL A 170 -3.17 1.08 -7.72
C VAL A 170 -2.99 -0.34 -7.17
N ILE A 171 -4.03 -0.87 -6.55
CA ILE A 171 -4.10 -2.26 -6.09
C ILE A 171 -4.75 -3.08 -7.19
N MET A 172 -4.13 -4.19 -7.57
CA MET A 172 -4.66 -5.07 -8.60
C MET A 172 -5.53 -6.16 -7.97
N ALA A 173 -6.77 -6.25 -8.42
CA ALA A 173 -7.72 -7.25 -8.02
C ALA A 173 -8.25 -8.03 -9.23
N GLY A 174 -9.03 -9.06 -8.93
CA GLY A 174 -9.61 -9.95 -9.91
C GLY A 174 -8.67 -11.09 -10.28
N SER A 175 -8.90 -12.27 -9.69
CA SER A 175 -8.37 -13.56 -10.13
C SER A 175 -6.84 -13.65 -10.25
N ILE A 176 -6.05 -13.10 -9.33
CA ILE A 176 -4.60 -13.38 -9.33
C ILE A 176 -4.38 -14.77 -8.74
N ASP A 177 -3.84 -15.69 -9.55
CA ASP A 177 -3.81 -17.14 -9.29
C ASP A 177 -2.41 -17.77 -9.44
N GLY A 178 -1.38 -16.96 -9.72
CA GLY A 178 -0.03 -17.49 -9.90
C GLY A 178 1.07 -16.44 -10.00
N GLU A 179 2.32 -16.92 -9.92
CA GLU A 179 3.54 -16.08 -9.92
C GLU A 179 3.65 -15.18 -11.15
N ALA A 180 3.25 -15.68 -12.33
CA ALA A 180 3.30 -14.90 -13.57
C ALA A 180 2.41 -13.64 -13.51
N ARG A 181 1.23 -13.74 -12.88
CA ARG A 181 0.35 -12.59 -12.68
C ARG A 181 0.91 -11.63 -11.63
N ILE A 182 1.45 -12.16 -10.53
CA ILE A 182 2.13 -11.34 -9.51
C ILE A 182 3.29 -10.54 -10.12
N LEU A 183 4.12 -11.17 -10.96
CA LEU A 183 5.22 -10.49 -11.65
C LEU A 183 4.69 -9.41 -12.60
N SER A 184 3.66 -9.72 -13.40
CA SER A 184 3.04 -8.76 -14.33
C SER A 184 2.52 -7.51 -13.59
N VAL A 185 1.92 -7.70 -12.41
CA VAL A 185 1.41 -6.63 -11.55
C VAL A 185 2.55 -5.76 -11.04
N ALA A 186 3.68 -6.34 -10.62
CA ALA A 186 4.86 -5.60 -10.19
C ALA A 186 5.45 -4.76 -11.32
N GLU A 187 5.70 -5.38 -12.48
CA GLU A 187 6.30 -4.74 -13.66
C GLU A 187 5.42 -3.64 -14.23
N ALA A 188 4.10 -3.76 -14.09
CA ALA A 188 3.15 -2.74 -14.51
C ALA A 188 3.07 -1.53 -13.57
N GLY A 189 3.73 -1.57 -12.41
CA GLY A 189 3.74 -0.47 -11.44
C GLY A 189 2.60 -0.53 -10.42
N GLY A 190 1.99 -1.70 -10.22
CA GLY A 190 1.02 -1.90 -9.14
C GLY A 190 1.64 -1.66 -7.76
N ALA A 191 0.85 -1.14 -6.83
CA ALA A 191 1.24 -0.93 -5.44
C ALA A 191 1.02 -2.17 -4.56
N GLY A 192 0.21 -3.12 -5.05
CA GLY A 192 -0.09 -4.36 -4.38
C GLY A 192 -1.16 -5.12 -5.15
N PHE A 193 -1.58 -6.26 -4.60
CA PHE A 193 -2.57 -7.10 -5.22
C PHE A 193 -3.37 -7.93 -4.23
N THR A 194 -4.58 -8.32 -4.61
CA THR A 194 -5.44 -9.19 -3.80
C THR A 194 -5.41 -10.65 -4.30
N VAL A 195 -5.40 -11.60 -3.36
CA VAL A 195 -5.64 -13.02 -3.65
C VAL A 195 -6.60 -13.57 -2.60
N GLY A 196 -7.70 -14.16 -3.06
CA GLY A 196 -8.68 -14.83 -2.20
C GLY A 196 -8.78 -16.32 -2.51
N THR A 197 -9.77 -16.69 -3.32
CA THR A 197 -10.09 -18.08 -3.71
C THR A 197 -8.86 -18.93 -4.02
N ALA A 198 -7.93 -18.45 -4.86
CA ALA A 198 -6.75 -19.22 -5.27
C ALA A 198 -5.82 -19.59 -4.10
N ALA A 199 -5.67 -18.69 -3.10
CA ALA A 199 -4.89 -18.99 -1.89
C ALA A 199 -5.59 -20.01 -1.00
N LEU A 200 -6.92 -19.90 -0.86
CA LEU A 200 -7.73 -20.82 -0.06
C LEU A 200 -7.82 -22.22 -0.71
N ALA A 201 -7.89 -22.29 -2.03
CA ALA A 201 -7.98 -23.52 -2.82
C ALA A 201 -6.64 -24.23 -3.01
N GLY A 202 -5.52 -23.62 -2.60
CA GLY A 202 -4.22 -24.25 -2.69
C GLY A 202 -3.58 -24.19 -4.07
N GLU A 203 -3.94 -23.20 -4.89
CA GLU A 203 -3.55 -23.15 -6.32
C GLU A 203 -2.10 -22.73 -6.55
N PHE A 204 -1.47 -22.03 -5.60
CA PHE A 204 -0.07 -21.63 -5.73
C PHE A 204 0.85 -22.82 -5.41
N PRO A 205 1.98 -22.98 -6.12
CA PRO A 205 2.96 -24.01 -5.77
C PRO A 205 3.53 -23.72 -4.38
N ALA A 206 3.41 -24.65 -3.43
CA ALA A 206 3.88 -24.47 -2.06
C ALA A 206 4.67 -25.69 -1.58
N ASP A 207 5.84 -25.46 -0.98
CA ASP A 207 6.70 -26.52 -0.45
C ASP A 207 6.12 -27.16 0.82
N THR A 208 5.34 -26.38 1.58
CA THR A 208 4.64 -26.84 2.79
C THR A 208 3.14 -26.94 2.49
N PRO A 209 2.47 -28.04 2.86
CA PRO A 209 1.04 -28.17 2.66
C PRO A 209 0.24 -27.24 3.57
N GLY A 210 -1.02 -27.02 3.23
CA GLY A 210 -1.97 -26.23 4.03
C GLY A 210 -1.94 -24.73 3.73
N PHE A 211 -2.85 -24.00 4.38
CA PHE A 211 -3.11 -22.60 4.08
C PHE A 211 -1.95 -21.68 4.47
N ALA A 212 -1.31 -21.91 5.62
CA ALA A 212 -0.09 -21.19 6.00
C ALA A 212 1.05 -21.37 4.98
N GLY A 213 1.16 -22.57 4.40
CA GLY A 213 2.12 -22.88 3.33
C GLY A 213 1.84 -22.11 2.04
N GLN A 214 0.56 -22.00 1.64
CA GLN A 214 0.12 -21.15 0.53
C GLN A 214 0.49 -19.68 0.76
N VAL A 215 0.17 -19.15 1.93
CA VAL A 215 0.47 -17.76 2.30
C VAL A 215 1.98 -17.48 2.21
N ARG A 216 2.82 -18.36 2.77
CA ARG A 216 4.29 -18.25 2.69
C ARG A 216 4.78 -18.26 1.25
N SER A 217 4.22 -19.13 0.41
CA SER A 217 4.59 -19.21 -1.00
C SER A 217 4.28 -17.92 -1.74
N ILE A 218 3.07 -17.37 -1.57
CA ILE A 218 2.66 -16.12 -2.20
C ILE A 218 3.56 -14.97 -1.71
N LEU A 219 3.84 -14.87 -0.41
CA LEU A 219 4.77 -13.87 0.13
C LEU A 219 6.18 -13.99 -0.47
N ALA A 220 6.68 -15.21 -0.66
CA ALA A 220 7.97 -15.44 -1.29
C ALA A 220 7.98 -14.98 -2.77
N MET A 221 6.90 -15.26 -3.52
CA MET A 221 6.72 -14.75 -4.89
C MET A 221 6.65 -13.23 -4.91
N THR A 222 5.88 -12.61 -4.01
CA THR A 222 5.80 -11.15 -3.85
C THR A 222 7.18 -10.56 -3.60
N GLY A 223 7.98 -11.15 -2.71
CA GLY A 223 9.35 -10.69 -2.42
C GLY A 223 10.28 -10.78 -3.64
N ARG A 224 10.08 -11.77 -4.53
CA ARG A 224 10.81 -11.85 -5.80
C ARG A 224 10.34 -10.80 -6.79
N ALA A 225 9.03 -10.70 -7.01
CA ALA A 225 8.42 -9.75 -7.94
C ALA A 225 8.69 -8.29 -7.56
N ARG A 226 8.79 -7.99 -6.26
CA ARG A 226 9.11 -6.65 -5.75
C ARG A 226 10.40 -6.07 -6.34
N ARG A 227 11.39 -6.90 -6.70
CA ARG A 227 12.64 -6.45 -7.34
C ARG A 227 12.47 -5.94 -8.77
N SER A 228 11.42 -6.42 -9.45
CA SER A 228 11.02 -5.98 -10.79
C SER A 228 9.92 -4.91 -10.75
N SER A 229 9.55 -4.44 -9.56
CA SER A 229 8.47 -3.48 -9.41
C SER A 229 8.88 -2.11 -9.92
N THR A 230 8.09 -1.56 -10.83
CA THR A 230 8.31 -0.21 -11.40
C THR A 230 7.54 0.89 -10.66
N ALA A 231 6.80 0.52 -9.62
CA ALA A 231 5.99 1.46 -8.84
C ALA A 231 6.90 2.49 -8.12
N PRO A 232 6.69 3.80 -8.32
CA PRO A 232 7.47 4.84 -7.66
C PRO A 232 7.41 4.71 -6.13
N ARG A 233 8.58 4.67 -5.48
CA ARG A 233 8.70 4.66 -4.02
C ARG A 233 8.60 6.06 -3.43
N ARG A 234 8.10 6.15 -2.20
CA ARG A 234 7.97 7.35 -1.38
C ARG A 234 8.91 7.23 -0.18
N ILE A 235 10.10 7.79 -0.30
CA ILE A 235 11.18 7.61 0.68
C ILE A 235 11.37 8.92 1.44
N ALA A 236 11.20 8.87 2.75
CA ALA A 236 11.40 10.01 3.61
C ALA A 236 12.89 10.15 3.96
N LEU A 237 13.47 11.34 3.79
CA LEU A 237 14.88 11.61 4.09
C LEU A 237 15.02 12.73 5.13
N ALA A 238 15.69 12.42 6.24
CA ALA A 238 16.00 13.38 7.30
C ALA A 238 17.46 13.22 7.77
N ALA A 239 18.01 14.28 8.35
CA ALA A 239 19.35 14.24 8.93
C ALA A 239 19.51 15.34 9.98
N HIS A 240 20.18 15.01 11.08
CA HIS A 240 20.75 16.03 11.96
C HIS A 240 21.80 16.85 11.21
N ASP A 241 22.00 18.12 11.61
CA ASP A 241 22.89 19.05 10.90
C ASP A 241 24.31 18.50 10.73
N THR A 242 24.84 17.87 11.77
CA THR A 242 26.16 17.22 11.80
C THR A 242 26.29 16.02 10.85
N ARG A 243 25.17 15.48 10.35
CA ARG A 243 25.11 14.28 9.50
C ARG A 243 24.64 14.55 8.07
N LYS A 244 24.28 15.80 7.75
CA LYS A 244 23.80 16.19 6.42
C LYS A 244 24.82 15.94 5.31
N SER A 245 26.12 16.12 5.57
CA SER A 245 27.18 15.82 4.60
C SER A 245 27.20 14.33 4.24
N HIS A 246 27.02 13.44 5.21
CA HIS A 246 26.93 12.00 4.97
C HIS A 246 25.66 11.63 4.18
N LEU A 247 24.50 12.20 4.52
CA LEU A 247 23.28 11.97 3.77
C LEU A 247 23.42 12.47 2.32
N ARG A 248 24.02 13.65 2.11
CA ARG A 248 24.32 14.17 0.77
C ARG A 248 25.16 13.18 -0.03
N ALA A 249 26.26 12.70 0.54
CA ALA A 249 27.14 11.74 -0.12
C ALA A 249 26.41 10.44 -0.46
N TRP A 250 25.56 9.95 0.44
CA TRP A 250 24.72 8.77 0.22
C TRP A 250 23.74 8.99 -0.95
N VAL A 251 23.03 10.11 -0.97
CA VAL A 251 22.09 10.46 -2.06
C VAL A 251 22.82 10.56 -3.40
N MET A 252 23.98 11.24 -3.46
CA MET A 252 24.75 11.35 -4.70
C MET A 252 25.23 10.00 -5.23
N ARG A 253 25.61 9.09 -4.33
CA ARG A 253 26.02 7.73 -4.69
C ARG A 253 24.87 6.91 -5.28
N HIS A 254 23.65 7.16 -4.83
CA HIS A 254 22.44 6.43 -5.21
C HIS A 254 21.52 7.22 -6.16
N ALA A 255 21.98 8.34 -6.73
CA ALA A 255 21.13 9.26 -7.49
C ALA A 255 20.38 8.58 -8.64
N ALA A 256 21.07 7.73 -9.42
CA ALA A 256 20.46 6.97 -10.51
C ALA A 256 19.34 6.03 -10.03
N ALA A 257 19.55 5.34 -8.90
CA ALA A 257 18.56 4.42 -8.32
C ALA A 257 17.41 5.16 -7.61
N LEU A 258 17.61 6.42 -7.24
CA LEU A 258 16.58 7.29 -6.63
C LEU A 258 15.76 8.05 -7.68
N GLU A 259 16.19 8.06 -8.95
CA GLU A 259 15.47 8.71 -10.04
C GLU A 259 14.10 8.04 -10.27
N GLY A 260 13.07 8.84 -10.53
CA GLY A 260 11.69 8.35 -10.67
C GLY A 260 10.98 8.05 -9.34
N HIS A 261 11.66 8.15 -8.19
CA HIS A 261 11.05 8.05 -6.87
C HIS A 261 10.75 9.42 -6.24
N ARG A 262 9.89 9.45 -5.23
CA ARG A 262 9.51 10.65 -4.50
C ARG A 262 10.29 10.72 -3.19
N LEU A 263 11.15 11.73 -3.06
CA LEU A 263 11.93 11.98 -1.85
C LEU A 263 11.23 13.02 -0.99
N ILE A 264 10.79 12.63 0.20
CA ILE A 264 10.08 13.51 1.14
C ILE A 264 11.06 13.96 2.23
N CYS A 265 11.48 15.21 2.18
CA CYS A 265 12.60 15.68 2.98
C CYS A 265 12.20 16.79 3.95
N THR A 266 12.77 16.80 5.15
CA THR A 266 12.65 17.98 6.03
C THR A 266 13.37 19.19 5.42
N GLY A 267 12.92 20.39 5.78
CA GLY A 267 13.18 21.60 4.98
C GLY A 267 14.65 21.89 4.67
N GLY A 268 15.57 21.67 5.61
CA GLY A 268 17.01 21.87 5.41
C GLY A 268 17.65 20.76 4.58
N THR A 269 17.25 19.51 4.82
CA THR A 269 17.70 18.34 4.07
C THR A 269 17.25 18.41 2.61
N GLY A 270 15.97 18.71 2.38
CA GLY A 270 15.43 18.79 1.03
C GLY A 270 16.06 19.91 0.20
N ARG A 271 16.37 21.06 0.81
CA ARG A 271 17.12 22.13 0.12
C ARG A 271 18.49 21.62 -0.34
N MET A 272 19.23 20.98 0.56
CA MET A 272 20.58 20.47 0.28
C MET A 272 20.56 19.40 -0.81
N ILE A 273 19.56 18.52 -0.82
CA ILE A 273 19.41 17.49 -1.86
C ILE A 273 19.04 18.12 -3.21
N SER A 274 18.05 19.01 -3.26
CA SER A 274 17.66 19.68 -4.52
C SER A 274 18.79 20.51 -5.14
N GLU A 275 19.68 21.09 -4.34
CA GLU A 275 20.87 21.80 -4.84
C GLU A 275 21.96 20.84 -5.35
N ALA A 276 22.07 19.64 -4.78
CA ALA A 276 23.10 18.66 -5.12
C ALA A 276 22.72 17.73 -6.28
N ALA A 277 21.44 17.38 -6.39
CA ALA A 277 20.87 16.45 -7.37
C ALA A 277 19.52 16.99 -7.91
N PRO A 278 19.54 17.98 -8.83
CA PRO A 278 18.35 18.64 -9.36
C PRO A 278 17.39 17.72 -10.13
N GLU A 279 17.86 16.58 -10.61
CA GLU A 279 17.11 15.54 -11.32
C GLU A 279 16.14 14.78 -10.40
N LEU A 280 16.37 14.79 -9.08
CA LEU A 280 15.56 14.05 -8.12
C LEU A 280 14.27 14.79 -7.77
N THR A 281 13.16 14.05 -7.68
CA THR A 281 11.86 14.61 -7.29
C THR A 281 11.78 14.76 -5.76
N VAL A 282 12.01 15.99 -5.26
CA VAL A 282 12.03 16.30 -3.83
C VAL A 282 10.79 17.09 -3.40
N ARG A 283 9.99 16.52 -2.48
CA ARG A 283 8.96 17.23 -1.70
C ARG A 283 9.56 17.73 -0.40
N ARG A 284 9.51 19.04 -0.15
CA ARG A 284 10.01 19.65 1.09
C ARG A 284 8.90 19.78 2.14
N LEU A 285 9.16 19.24 3.32
CA LEU A 285 8.41 19.48 4.55
C LEU A 285 8.96 20.70 5.30
N GLN A 286 8.38 21.02 6.45
CA GLN A 286 8.96 22.00 7.38
C GLN A 286 10.35 21.56 7.84
N ARG A 287 11.10 22.50 8.42
CA ARG A 287 12.34 22.16 9.14
C ARG A 287 12.00 21.23 10.31
N GLY A 288 12.89 20.30 10.66
CA GLY A 288 12.69 19.39 11.80
C GLY A 288 12.32 20.16 13.07
N SER A 289 13.11 21.19 13.42
CA SER A 289 12.87 22.12 14.53
C SER A 289 11.58 22.95 14.46
N ARG A 290 10.81 22.86 13.37
CA ARG A 290 9.50 23.50 13.18
C ARG A 290 8.39 22.48 12.92
N GLY A 291 8.58 21.23 13.33
CA GLY A 291 7.59 20.15 13.21
C GLY A 291 7.69 19.32 11.93
N GLY A 292 8.76 19.46 11.14
CA GLY A 292 8.96 18.65 9.93
C GLY A 292 9.05 17.14 10.21
N ASP A 293 9.65 16.77 11.35
CA ASP A 293 9.75 15.37 11.77
C ASP A 293 8.38 14.81 12.19
N GLN A 294 7.52 15.64 12.80
CA GLN A 294 6.13 15.28 13.12
C GLN A 294 5.26 15.14 11.86
N GLN A 295 5.49 15.97 10.82
CA GLN A 295 4.83 15.77 9.52
C GLN A 295 5.22 14.43 8.90
N MET A 296 6.49 14.03 9.01
CA MET A 296 6.93 12.71 8.58
C MET A 296 6.27 11.60 9.40
N GLY A 297 6.18 11.76 10.73
CA GLY A 297 5.45 10.84 11.60
C GLY A 297 3.98 10.65 11.20
N ALA A 298 3.28 11.73 10.84
CA ALA A 298 1.93 11.66 10.31
C ALA A 298 1.87 10.83 9.02
N MET A 299 2.83 11.02 8.11
CA MET A 299 2.91 10.26 6.86
C MET A 299 3.25 8.76 7.06
N ILE A 300 3.96 8.41 8.14
CA ILE A 300 4.12 7.01 8.56
C ILE A 300 2.76 6.45 8.98
N ALA A 301 2.04 7.16 9.86
CA ALA A 301 0.77 6.72 10.41
C ALA A 301 -0.33 6.57 9.35
N THR A 302 -0.31 7.40 8.30
CA THR A 302 -1.24 7.31 7.16
C THR A 302 -0.77 6.35 6.07
N GLY A 303 0.40 5.70 6.23
CA GLY A 303 0.97 4.76 5.26
C GLY A 303 1.34 5.41 3.93
N GLU A 304 1.73 6.69 3.94
CA GLU A 304 2.16 7.45 2.77
C GLU A 304 3.63 7.23 2.41
N LEU A 305 4.41 6.58 3.28
CA LEU A 305 5.83 6.32 3.11
C LEU A 305 6.11 4.83 2.90
N ASP A 306 7.12 4.53 2.10
CA ASP A 306 7.66 3.17 1.89
C ASP A 306 8.89 2.90 2.75
N ALA A 307 9.63 3.95 3.10
CA ALA A 307 10.74 3.89 4.03
C ALA A 307 11.07 5.28 4.58
N VAL A 308 11.73 5.29 5.72
CA VAL A 308 12.33 6.47 6.33
C VAL A 308 13.83 6.23 6.47
N ILE A 309 14.62 7.16 5.96
CA ILE A 309 16.08 7.20 6.13
C ILE A 309 16.40 8.48 6.90
N PHE A 310 16.73 8.31 8.18
CA PHE A 310 17.12 9.38 9.07
C PHE A 310 18.60 9.22 9.43
N PHE A 311 19.48 10.10 8.95
CA PHE A 311 20.87 10.11 9.39
C PHE A 311 20.99 10.80 10.75
N ALA A 312 20.80 10.02 11.81
CA ALA A 312 20.77 10.49 13.19
C ALA A 312 22.20 10.69 13.74
N ASP A 313 22.33 11.64 14.66
CA ASP A 313 23.54 11.85 15.45
C ASP A 313 23.24 11.57 16.92
N PRO A 314 23.77 10.48 17.50
CA PRO A 314 23.53 10.13 18.89
C PRO A 314 24.32 11.00 19.89
N THR A 315 25.21 11.87 19.41
CA THR A 315 26.08 12.68 20.27
C THR A 315 25.51 14.08 20.58
N VAL A 316 24.39 14.46 19.94
CA VAL A 316 23.78 15.77 20.11
C VAL A 316 22.73 15.74 21.24
N PRO A 317 22.81 16.61 22.27
CA PRO A 317 21.90 16.55 23.41
C PRO A 317 20.47 17.06 23.11
N HIS A 318 19.46 16.27 23.51
CA HIS A 318 18.11 16.63 23.98
C HIS A 318 17.11 17.40 23.08
N GLY A 319 17.48 17.87 21.88
CA GLY A 319 16.54 18.56 20.97
C GLY A 319 15.75 17.64 20.04
N GLY A 320 16.43 16.67 19.40
CA GLY A 320 15.84 15.74 18.42
C GLY A 320 15.53 14.36 18.96
N GLU A 321 15.82 14.10 20.24
CA GLU A 321 15.68 12.75 20.83
C GLU A 321 14.20 12.33 20.95
N ALA A 322 13.32 13.23 21.36
CA ALA A 322 11.88 12.96 21.44
C ALA A 322 11.26 12.74 20.06
N ASP A 323 11.66 13.54 19.05
CA ASP A 323 11.19 13.40 17.68
C ASP A 323 11.67 12.07 17.06
N LEU A 324 12.93 11.71 17.29
CA LEU A 324 13.48 10.45 16.82
C LEU A 324 12.80 9.24 17.49
N GLN A 325 12.57 9.29 18.80
CA GLN A 325 11.83 8.26 19.53
C GLN A 325 10.39 8.13 19.02
N ALA A 326 9.72 9.25 18.75
CA ALA A 326 8.37 9.26 18.19
C ALA A 326 8.34 8.63 16.79
N LEU A 327 9.30 8.99 15.92
CA LEU A 327 9.44 8.39 14.59
C LEU A 327 9.72 6.89 14.67
N THR A 328 10.65 6.45 15.53
CA THR A 328 10.94 5.02 15.74
C THR A 328 9.71 4.27 16.21
N ARG A 329 8.97 4.81 17.19
CA ARG A 329 7.72 4.20 17.67
C ARG A 329 6.69 4.06 16.56
N LEU A 330 6.48 5.11 15.76
CA LEU A 330 5.52 5.09 14.66
C LEU A 330 5.96 4.12 13.54
N SER A 331 7.25 4.08 13.21
CA SER A 331 7.79 3.12 12.25
C SER A 331 7.56 1.68 12.69
N VAL A 332 7.76 1.35 13.97
CA VAL A 332 7.47 0.01 14.51
C VAL A 332 5.98 -0.29 14.48
N LEU A 333 5.14 0.67 14.92
CA LEU A 333 3.68 0.47 14.98
C LEU A 333 3.04 0.27 13.60
N HIS A 334 3.54 0.97 12.58
CA HIS A 334 3.00 0.94 11.22
C HIS A 334 3.86 0.12 10.25
N ASP A 335 4.78 -0.70 10.77
CA ASP A 335 5.65 -1.60 10.00
C ASP A 335 6.37 -0.90 8.82
N THR A 336 6.82 0.34 9.05
CA THR A 336 7.51 1.15 8.06
C THR A 336 9.02 1.06 8.26
N PRO A 337 9.79 0.59 7.26
CA PRO A 337 11.25 0.52 7.36
C PRO A 337 11.87 1.84 7.80
N LEU A 338 12.74 1.78 8.80
CA LEU A 338 13.48 2.92 9.34
C LEU A 338 14.97 2.61 9.36
N ALA A 339 15.76 3.42 8.65
CA ALA A 339 17.21 3.42 8.72
C ALA A 339 17.69 4.66 9.48
N LEU A 340 18.49 4.45 10.53
CA LEU A 340 19.03 5.50 11.41
C LEU A 340 20.49 5.87 11.09
N GLY A 341 21.08 5.22 10.08
CA GLY A 341 22.42 5.52 9.59
C GLY A 341 22.72 4.98 8.19
N PRO A 342 23.94 5.22 7.67
CA PRO A 342 24.31 4.90 6.29
C PRO A 342 24.23 3.40 5.94
N SER A 343 24.65 2.52 6.86
CA SER A 343 24.66 1.07 6.61
C SER A 343 23.24 0.52 6.46
N GLU A 344 22.32 0.93 7.33
CA GLU A 344 20.91 0.56 7.23
C GLU A 344 20.27 1.19 5.99
N ALA A 345 20.65 2.42 5.64
CA ALA A 345 20.17 3.08 4.42
C ALA A 345 20.58 2.30 3.16
N ASP A 346 21.80 1.77 3.10
CA ASP A 346 22.26 0.91 2.00
C ASP A 346 21.47 -0.41 1.93
N MET A 347 21.12 -1.01 3.07
CA MET A 347 20.26 -2.19 3.11
C MET A 347 18.85 -1.88 2.59
N VAL A 348 18.25 -0.77 3.03
CA VAL A 348 16.93 -0.32 2.57
C VAL A 348 16.96 -0.02 1.06
N ALA A 349 17.98 0.68 0.57
CA ALA A 349 18.14 0.96 -0.85
C ALA A 349 18.24 -0.33 -1.68
N THR A 350 19.05 -1.29 -1.25
CA THR A 350 19.19 -2.58 -1.93
C THR A 350 17.87 -3.36 -1.98
N ALA A 351 17.01 -3.21 -0.97
CA ALA A 351 15.72 -3.88 -0.90
C ALA A 351 14.62 -3.19 -1.73
N LEU A 352 14.66 -1.86 -1.86
CA LEU A 352 13.57 -1.06 -2.42
C LEU A 352 13.85 -0.47 -3.80
N LEU A 353 15.11 -0.24 -4.12
CA LEU A 353 15.55 0.40 -5.34
C LEU A 353 16.11 -0.66 -6.29
N SER A 354 15.65 -0.62 -7.53
CA SER A 354 16.28 -1.39 -8.60
C SER A 354 17.62 -0.73 -8.93
N VAL A 355 18.71 -1.48 -8.82
CA VAL A 355 20.08 -1.03 -9.09
C VAL A 355 20.43 -1.22 -10.56
#